data_AF-A0A7X0VCS6-F1
#
_entry.id   AF-A0A7X0VCS6-F1
#
_cell.length_a   1.000
_cell.length_b   1.000
_cell.length_c   1.000
_cell.angle_alpha   90.00
_cell.angle_beta   90.00
_cell.angle_gamma   90.00
#
_symmetry.space_group_name_H-M   'P 1'
#
loop_
_entity.id
_entity.type
_entity.pdbx_description
1 polymer ?
#
loop_
_entity_poly.entity_id
_entity_poly.type
_entity_poly.pdbx_seq_one_letter_code
_entity_poly.pdbx_strand_id
1 'polypeptide(L)'
;MIRYGDEFAKELTFVGIDARIERRDGQWVDVVLRFATAEETPIPSDLIDLTGLIVCTHEGHPIQMIPLDEGCDCEYQFTVGEKEQIEAYIRSEAVQTALKREAMAAG
;
A
#
# COMPACT_ATOMS: atom_id res chain seq x y z
N MET A 1 1.69 -9.12 8.00
CA MET A 1 0.28 -8.93 8.30
C MET A 1 -0.01 -9.34 9.74
N ILE A 2 -0.93 -8.62 10.37
CA ILE A 2 -1.45 -8.87 11.71
C ILE A 2 -2.95 -9.04 11.56
N ARG A 3 -3.51 -10.20 11.89
CA ARG A 3 -4.96 -10.39 11.89
C ARG A 3 -5.57 -9.75 13.14
N TYR A 4 -6.74 -9.12 13.04
CA TYR A 4 -7.42 -8.60 14.23
C TYR A 4 -7.70 -9.72 15.23
N GLY A 5 -7.27 -9.50 16.48
CA GLY A 5 -7.44 -10.47 17.57
C GLY A 5 -6.29 -11.47 17.72
N ASP A 6 -5.34 -11.52 16.78
CA ASP A 6 -4.18 -12.39 16.89
C ASP A 6 -3.05 -11.75 17.71
N GLU A 7 -2.34 -12.57 18.48
CA GLU A 7 -1.18 -12.15 19.28
C GLU A 7 0.12 -12.12 18.46
N PHE A 8 0.13 -12.75 17.29
CA PHE A 8 1.34 -12.93 16.48
C PHE A 8 1.18 -12.31 15.09
N ALA A 9 2.22 -11.61 14.66
CA ALA A 9 2.36 -11.10 13.31
C ALA A 9 3.11 -12.09 12.42
N LYS A 10 2.71 -12.21 11.15
CA LYS A 10 3.54 -12.83 10.11
C LYS A 10 3.86 -11.78 9.06
N GLU A 11 5.06 -11.21 9.14
CA GLU A 11 5.51 -10.17 8.22
C GLU A 11 5.77 -10.74 6.82
N LEU A 12 5.30 -10.01 5.80
CA LEU A 12 5.53 -10.25 4.39
C LEU A 12 6.77 -9.49 3.92
N THR A 13 7.57 -10.15 3.10
CA THR A 13 8.67 -9.53 2.36
C THR A 13 8.18 -9.24 0.94
N PHE A 14 8.05 -7.96 0.58
CA PHE A 14 7.66 -7.55 -0.76
C PHE A 14 8.87 -7.59 -1.69
N VAL A 15 8.81 -8.44 -2.71
CA VAL A 15 9.84 -8.56 -3.75
C VAL A 15 9.48 -7.78 -5.01
N GLY A 16 8.23 -7.33 -5.12
CA GLY A 16 7.74 -6.44 -6.16
C GLY A 16 6.52 -5.65 -5.67
N ILE A 17 6.44 -4.39 -6.07
CA ILE A 17 5.32 -3.50 -5.77
C ILE A 17 4.96 -2.72 -7.03
N ASP A 18 3.70 -2.80 -7.44
CA ASP A 18 3.13 -2.04 -8.55
C ASP A 18 2.09 -1.05 -8.02
N ALA A 19 2.09 0.17 -8.56
CA ALA A 19 1.20 1.24 -8.12
C ALA A 19 0.26 1.72 -9.22
N ARG A 20 -1.01 1.87 -8.87
CA ARG A 20 -1.98 2.70 -9.59
C ARG A 20 -2.27 3.94 -8.75
N ILE A 21 -2.04 5.11 -9.33
CA ILE A 21 -2.14 6.40 -8.64
C ILE A 21 -3.33 7.16 -9.22
N GLU A 22 -4.23 7.62 -8.36
CA GLU A 22 -5.43 8.36 -8.75
C GLU A 22 -5.63 9.55 -7.81
N ARG A 23 -5.77 10.75 -8.37
CA ARG A 23 -6.10 11.93 -7.57
C ARG A 23 -7.50 11.74 -6.96
N ARG A 24 -7.60 11.83 -5.64
CA ARG A 24 -8.89 11.79 -4.94
C ARG A 24 -9.55 13.17 -4.95
N ASP A 25 -8.84 14.20 -4.49
CA ASP A 25 -9.37 15.55 -4.37
C ASP A 25 -8.27 16.64 -4.30
N GLY A 26 -8.63 17.82 -3.79
CA GLY A 26 -7.74 18.97 -3.60
C GLY A 26 -6.63 18.77 -2.58
N GLN A 27 -6.63 17.68 -1.81
CA GLN A 27 -5.67 17.42 -0.73
C GLN A 27 -5.02 16.04 -0.82
N TRP A 28 -5.74 15.05 -1.36
CA TRP A 28 -5.34 13.64 -1.29
C TRP A 28 -5.16 12.99 -2.67
N VAL A 29 -4.25 12.02 -2.71
CA VAL A 29 -4.04 11.10 -3.83
C VAL A 29 -4.10 9.68 -3.28
N ASP A 30 -4.83 8.82 -3.96
CA ASP A 30 -4.92 7.41 -3.66
C ASP A 30 -3.89 6.64 -4.46
N VAL A 31 -3.15 5.77 -3.78
CA VAL A 31 -2.20 4.85 -4.40
C VAL A 31 -2.63 3.43 -4.05
N VAL A 32 -3.17 2.73 -5.04
CA VAL A 32 -3.50 1.31 -4.92
C VAL A 32 -2.27 0.50 -5.29
N LEU A 33 -1.76 -0.27 -4.34
CA LEU A 33 -0.60 -1.13 -4.47
C LEU A 33 -1.00 -2.58 -4.72
N ARG A 34 -0.29 -3.24 -5.63
CA ARG A 34 -0.28 -4.70 -5.80
C ARG A 34 1.08 -5.22 -5.37
N PHE A 35 1.08 -6.36 -4.68
CA PHE A 35 2.29 -6.91 -4.06
C PHE A 35 2.65 -8.27 -4.67
N ALA A 36 3.93 -8.45 -4.98
CA ALA A 36 4.55 -9.76 -5.10
C ALA A 36 5.34 -10.03 -3.81
N THR A 37 5.12 -11.19 -3.19
CA THR A 37 5.78 -11.58 -1.93
C THR A 37 6.84 -12.65 -2.15
N ALA A 38 7.87 -12.67 -1.29
CA ALA A 38 8.83 -13.76 -1.25
C ALA A 38 8.16 -15.11 -0.91
N GLU A 39 8.69 -16.22 -1.43
CA GLU A 39 8.12 -17.57 -1.23
C GLU A 39 8.09 -17.97 0.26
N GLU A 40 9.03 -17.48 1.06
CA GLU A 40 9.15 -17.76 2.49
C GLU A 40 8.08 -17.03 3.32
N THR A 41 7.53 -15.94 2.76
CA THR A 41 6.51 -15.11 3.42
C THR A 41 5.31 -14.92 2.50
N PRO A 42 4.59 -16.02 2.17
CA PRO A 42 3.45 -15.93 1.28
C PRO A 42 2.29 -15.20 1.95
N ILE A 43 1.47 -14.56 1.12
CA ILE A 43 0.19 -13.95 1.52
C ILE A 43 -0.65 -14.98 2.30
N PRO A 44 -1.32 -14.59 3.41
CA PRO A 44 -2.27 -15.43 4.11
C PRO A 44 -3.26 -16.12 3.16
N SER A 45 -3.48 -17.42 3.33
CA SER A 45 -4.27 -18.23 2.40
C SER A 45 -5.76 -17.90 2.36
N ASP A 46 -6.24 -17.14 3.34
CA ASP A 46 -7.62 -16.66 3.42
C ASP A 46 -7.84 -15.30 2.75
N LEU A 47 -6.78 -14.66 2.24
CA LEU A 47 -6.86 -13.48 1.38
C LEU A 47 -6.85 -13.91 -0.10
N ILE A 48 -7.79 -13.37 -0.88
CA ILE A 48 -8.00 -13.74 -2.29
C ILE A 48 -7.22 -12.82 -3.23
N ASP A 49 -7.30 -11.49 -3.04
CA ASP A 49 -6.57 -10.47 -3.81
C ASP A 49 -6.09 -9.37 -2.88
N LEU A 50 -4.92 -9.59 -2.25
CA LEU A 50 -4.30 -8.58 -1.37
C LEU A 50 -3.84 -7.37 -2.20
N THR A 51 -4.42 -6.23 -1.89
CA THR A 51 -3.95 -4.91 -2.35
C THR A 51 -3.75 -3.97 -1.17
N GLY A 52 -3.10 -2.83 -1.39
CA GLY A 52 -2.92 -1.81 -0.37
C GLY A 52 -3.46 -0.48 -0.85
N LEU A 53 -4.40 0.13 -0.12
CA LEU A 53 -4.79 1.52 -0.34
C LEU A 53 -3.93 2.42 0.54
N ILE A 54 -3.06 3.17 -0.12
CA ILE A 54 -2.23 4.18 0.53
C ILE A 54 -2.77 5.55 0.16
N VAL A 55 -3.22 6.29 1.17
CA VAL A 55 -3.66 7.68 0.97
C VAL A 55 -2.47 8.57 1.24
N CYS A 56 -2.10 9.39 0.25
CA CYS A 56 -0.96 10.29 0.30
C CYS A 56 -1.40 11.75 0.20
N THR A 57 -0.63 12.66 0.80
CA THR A 57 -0.66 14.08 0.40
C THR A 57 -0.21 14.24 -1.05
N HIS A 58 -0.45 15.41 -1.65
CA HIS A 58 0.10 15.74 -2.99
C HIS A 58 1.63 15.78 -3.03
N GLU A 59 2.28 15.91 -1.88
CA GLU A 59 3.74 15.79 -1.73
C GLU A 59 4.22 14.34 -1.55
N GLY A 60 3.30 13.37 -1.64
CA GLY A 60 3.62 11.95 -1.55
C GLY A 60 3.95 11.47 -0.15
N HIS A 61 3.45 12.14 0.89
CA HIS A 61 3.54 11.67 2.28
C HIS A 61 2.35 10.76 2.59
N PRO A 62 2.56 9.47 2.91
CA PRO A 62 1.48 8.58 3.34
C PRO A 62 0.83 9.06 4.64
N ILE A 63 -0.50 9.12 4.66
CA ILE A 63 -1.30 9.43 5.86
C ILE A 63 -2.12 8.23 6.34
N GLN A 64 -2.42 7.29 5.45
CA GLN A 64 -3.12 6.05 5.75
C GLN A 64 -2.55 4.91 4.89
N MET A 65 -2.51 3.71 5.45
CA MET A 65 -2.10 2.49 4.75
C MET A 65 -3.03 1.37 5.18
N ILE A 66 -3.88 0.93 4.26
CA ILE A 66 -4.96 -0.01 4.56
C ILE A 66 -4.78 -1.23 3.65
N PRO A 67 -4.58 -2.44 4.20
CA PRO A 67 -4.64 -3.64 3.39
C PRO A 67 -6.09 -3.90 2.99
N LEU A 68 -6.28 -4.31 1.74
CA LEU A 68 -7.57 -4.64 1.18
C LEU A 68 -7.54 -6.07 0.65
N ASP A 69 -8.67 -6.75 0.75
CA ASP A 69 -8.93 -8.01 0.05
C ASP A 69 -10.04 -7.79 -0.97
N GLU A 70 -9.77 -8.12 -2.24
CA GLU A 70 -10.70 -7.88 -3.36
C GLU A 70 -11.15 -6.40 -3.45
N GLY A 71 -10.28 -5.48 -3.02
CA GLY A 71 -10.55 -4.04 -3.00
C GLY A 71 -11.47 -3.57 -1.85
N CYS A 72 -11.81 -4.46 -0.90
CA CYS A 72 -12.56 -4.14 0.31
C CYS A 72 -11.66 -4.17 1.55
N ASP A 73 -12.05 -3.44 2.61
CA ASP A 73 -11.36 -3.55 3.90
C ASP A 73 -11.40 -5.00 4.42
N CYS A 74 -10.35 -5.41 5.11
CA CYS A 74 -10.16 -6.81 5.51
C CYS A 74 -9.77 -6.96 6.99
N GLU A 75 -9.74 -8.20 7.46
CA GLU A 75 -9.45 -8.53 8.86
C GLU A 75 -7.95 -8.43 9.23
N TYR A 76 -7.14 -7.82 8.36
CA TYR A 76 -5.69 -7.71 8.55
C TYR A 76 -5.23 -6.27 8.64
N GLN A 77 -4.05 -6.09 9.22
CA GLN A 77 -3.27 -4.86 9.20
C GLN A 77 -1.86 -5.14 8.69
N PHE A 78 -1.25 -4.14 8.06
CA PHE A 78 0.18 -4.17 7.78
C PHE A 78 0.99 -4.08 9.08
N THR A 79 2.07 -4.87 9.17
CA THR A 79 3.08 -4.75 10.22
C THR A 79 3.87 -3.46 10.08
N VAL A 80 4.71 -3.16 11.07
CA VAL A 80 5.65 -2.03 10.97
C VAL A 80 6.61 -2.22 9.80
N GLY A 81 7.23 -3.40 9.64
CA GLY A 81 8.17 -3.63 8.54
C GLY A 81 7.53 -3.62 7.16
N GLU A 82 6.27 -4.05 7.03
CA GLU A 82 5.52 -3.91 5.76
C GLU A 82 5.25 -2.44 5.43
N LYS A 83 4.86 -1.63 6.44
CA LYS A 83 4.68 -0.19 6.26
C LYS A 83 5.98 0.49 5.86
N GLU A 84 7.10 0.11 6.46
CA GLU A 84 8.43 0.64 6.09
C GLU A 84 8.80 0.31 4.63
N GLN A 85 8.54 -0.92 4.17
CA GLN A 85 8.75 -1.32 2.77
C GLN A 85 7.86 -0.50 1.81
N ILE A 86 6.58 -0.33 2.16
CA ILE A 86 5.62 0.49 1.40
C ILE A 86 6.08 1.96 1.36
N GLU A 87 6.48 2.53 2.49
CA GLU A 87 6.98 3.90 2.57
C GLU A 87 8.23 4.09 1.72
N ALA A 88 9.18 3.17 1.76
CA ALA A 88 10.38 3.22 0.95
C ALA A 88 10.02 3.23 -0.55
N TYR A 89 9.07 2.40 -0.97
CA TYR A 89 8.57 2.37 -2.34
C TYR A 89 7.88 3.68 -2.73
N ILE A 90 6.98 4.21 -1.90
CA ILE A 90 6.28 5.48 -2.16
C ILE A 90 7.27 6.65 -2.26
N ARG A 91 8.33 6.65 -1.44
CA ARG A 91 9.39 7.68 -1.45
C ARG A 91 10.35 7.56 -2.64
N SER A 92 10.29 6.48 -3.41
CA SER A 92 11.14 6.33 -4.60
C SER A 92 10.90 7.44 -5.61
N GLU A 93 11.95 7.84 -6.34
CA GLU A 93 11.88 8.94 -7.30
C GLU A 93 10.81 8.71 -8.38
N ALA A 94 10.68 7.47 -8.86
CA ALA A 94 9.71 7.08 -9.87
C ALA A 94 8.26 7.29 -9.38
N VAL A 95 7.96 6.84 -8.16
CA VAL A 95 6.62 6.98 -7.57
C VAL A 95 6.33 8.43 -7.22
N GLN A 96 7.29 9.16 -6.66
CA GLN A 96 7.14 10.59 -6.36
C GLN A 96 6.89 11.43 -7.62
N THR A 97 7.54 11.09 -8.74
CA THR A 97 7.30 11.77 -10.02
C THR A 97 5.88 11.51 -10.53
N ALA A 98 5.42 10.25 -10.44
CA ALA A 98 4.05 9.90 -10.84
C ALA A 98 2.99 10.55 -9.94
N LEU A 99 3.20 10.57 -8.62
CA LEU A 99 2.33 11.25 -7.66
C LEU A 99 2.17 12.73 -7.97
N LYS A 100 3.27 13.45 -8.18
CA LYS A 100 3.25 14.87 -8.55
C LYS A 100 2.50 15.10 -9.87
N ARG A 101 2.71 14.22 -10.86
CA ARG A 101 2.00 14.30 -12.15
C ARG A 101 0.49 14.21 -11.95
N GLU A 102 0.01 13.19 -11.25
CA GLU A 102 -1.44 13.01 -11.03
C GLU A 102 -2.04 14.11 -10.15
N ALA A 103 -1.30 14.61 -9.17
CA ALA A 103 -1.75 15.74 -8.34
C ALA A 103 -1.93 17.03 -9.15
N MET A 104 -1.08 17.27 -10.15
CA MET A 104 -1.12 18.47 -11.00
C MET A 104 -2.04 18.35 -12.22
N ALA A 105 -2.29 17.14 -12.71
CA ALA A 105 -3.02 16.89 -13.97
C ALA A 105 -4.51 17.28 -13.95
N ALA A 106 -5.03 17.74 -12.82
CA ALA A 106 -6.43 18.13 -12.68
C ALA A 106 -6.53 19.64 -12.35
N GLY A 107 -6.31 20.44 -13.40
CA GLY A 107 -6.54 21.89 -13.48
C GLY A 107 -7.19 22.23 -14.82
#